data_AF-A0A7V4M6M9-F1
#
_entry.id   AF-A0A7V4M6M9-F1
#
_cell.length_a   1.000
_cell.length_b   1.000
_cell.length_c   1.000
_cell.angle_alpha   90.00
_cell.angle_beta   90.00
_cell.angle_gamma   90.00
#
_symmetry.space_group_name_H-M   'P 1'
#
loop_
_entity.id
_entity.type
_entity.pdbx_description
1 polymer ?
#
loop_
_entity_poly.entity_id
_entity_poly.type
_entity_poly.pdbx_seq_one_letter_code
_entity_poly.pdbx_strand_id
1 'polypeptide(L)'
;MNLEDLLTRTRSFRRFRQEPAVGEGTLIELVSLTRLCASAGNRQPLKYVLSSSPERNAAIFAHLRWAAALRDWPGPAEGERPTAYIVVVGDTRIAKDFYCDHGIAAQTILLGATERGFGGCMIASIDREGLAQTLNLPTRFEILLVLALGAPAETVVLEHGKSPEEAPYWRDANGVHHVPKRSVEELILRIPEESLLTDDQSRPETLVSLATEAEAASIVTALAERGIEATALEGAAFAGTIGLDGAVQVVVKRADLARAKQALEELQKEVSDLDWSEVDVGQAEESDEDQETGEEKP
;
A
#
# COMPACT_ATOMS: atom_id res chain seq x y z
N MET A 1 -29.72 -2.67 10.81
CA MET A 1 -28.87 -1.89 9.90
C MET A 1 -28.18 -2.88 9.00
N ASN A 2 -28.23 -2.71 7.68
CA ASN A 2 -27.47 -3.59 6.78
C ASN A 2 -26.03 -3.05 6.63
N LEU A 3 -25.17 -3.79 5.93
CA LEU A 3 -23.77 -3.39 5.74
C LEU A 3 -23.63 -2.08 4.96
N GLU A 4 -24.46 -1.87 3.94
CA GLU A 4 -24.42 -0.68 3.10
C GLU A 4 -24.82 0.58 3.89
N ASP A 5 -25.83 0.51 4.74
CA ASP A 5 -26.24 1.57 5.65
C ASP A 5 -25.08 1.94 6.59
N LEU A 6 -24.44 0.92 7.18
CA LEU A 6 -23.34 1.12 8.12
C LEU A 6 -22.13 1.75 7.42
N LEU A 7 -21.78 1.24 6.24
CA LEU A 7 -20.74 1.80 5.39
C LEU A 7 -21.11 3.22 4.95
N THR A 8 -22.37 3.53 4.66
CA THR A 8 -22.82 4.87 4.26
C THR A 8 -22.72 5.89 5.39
N ARG A 9 -22.85 5.44 6.65
CA ARG A 9 -22.75 6.28 7.84
C ARG A 9 -21.32 6.42 8.38
N THR A 10 -20.45 5.45 8.08
CA THR A 10 -19.06 5.43 8.58
C THR A 10 -18.20 6.42 7.79
N ARG A 11 -18.27 7.69 8.16
CA ARG A 11 -17.53 8.80 7.53
C ARG A 11 -16.38 9.25 8.42
N SER A 12 -15.37 9.87 7.79
CA SER A 12 -14.29 10.52 8.53
C SER A 12 -14.80 11.82 9.13
N PHE A 13 -15.14 11.78 10.42
CA PHE A 13 -15.51 12.97 11.19
C PHE A 13 -14.25 13.57 11.81
N ARG A 14 -14.13 14.90 11.75
CA ARG A 14 -13.00 15.66 12.28
C ARG A 14 -13.43 16.75 13.25
N ARG A 15 -14.73 16.92 13.46
CA ARG A 15 -15.34 17.70 14.55
C ARG A 15 -16.27 16.81 15.36
N PHE A 16 -16.16 16.92 16.68
CA PHE A 16 -16.84 16.05 17.62
C PHE A 16 -17.49 16.86 18.75
N ARG A 17 -18.60 16.37 19.26
CA ARG A 17 -19.19 16.88 20.50
C ARG A 17 -18.36 16.35 21.66
N GLN A 18 -18.21 17.17 22.69
CA GLN A 18 -17.56 16.71 23.93
C GLN A 18 -18.42 15.70 24.68
N GLU A 19 -19.74 15.71 24.47
CA GLU A 19 -20.66 14.74 25.06
C GLU A 19 -21.60 14.10 24.02
N PRO A 20 -21.91 12.79 24.14
CA PRO A 20 -21.33 11.85 25.10
C PRO A 20 -19.84 11.56 24.81
N ALA A 21 -19.00 11.60 25.84
CA ALA A 21 -17.60 11.21 25.73
C ALA A 21 -17.45 9.70 25.50
N VAL A 22 -16.45 9.29 24.72
CA VAL A 22 -16.15 7.87 24.49
C VAL A 22 -15.35 7.33 25.68
N GLY A 23 -15.97 6.44 26.45
CA GLY A 23 -15.35 5.82 27.63
C GLY A 23 -14.37 4.69 27.29
N GLU A 24 -13.51 4.34 28.26
CA GLU A 24 -12.51 3.27 28.09
C GLU A 24 -13.15 1.90 27.78
N GLY A 25 -14.27 1.58 28.41
CA GLY A 25 -15.01 0.33 28.12
C GLY A 25 -15.42 0.22 26.65
N THR A 26 -15.89 1.32 26.04
CA THR A 26 -16.20 1.36 24.62
C THR A 26 -14.94 1.13 23.77
N LEU A 27 -13.80 1.73 24.12
CA LEU A 27 -12.54 1.52 23.40
C LEU A 27 -12.10 0.05 23.44
N ILE A 28 -12.22 -0.60 24.60
CA ILE A 28 -11.91 -2.02 24.78
C ILE A 28 -12.83 -2.89 23.92
N GLU A 29 -14.13 -2.61 23.90
CA GLU A 29 -15.09 -3.32 23.04
C GLU A 29 -14.72 -3.17 21.56
N LEU A 30 -14.39 -1.96 21.12
CA LEU A 30 -13.99 -1.71 19.73
C LEU A 30 -12.73 -2.47 19.35
N VAL A 31 -11.71 -2.46 20.22
CA VAL A 31 -10.50 -3.27 20.00
C VAL A 31 -10.79 -4.75 20.02
N SER A 32 -11.74 -5.22 20.84
CA SER A 32 -12.08 -6.65 20.90
C SER A 32 -12.58 -7.20 19.55
N LEU A 33 -13.22 -6.35 18.73
CA LEU A 33 -13.67 -6.70 17.37
C LEU A 33 -12.51 -7.04 16.45
N THR A 34 -11.33 -6.45 16.65
CA THR A 34 -10.18 -6.68 15.76
C THR A 34 -9.61 -8.09 15.88
N ARG A 35 -9.95 -8.83 16.94
CA ARG A 35 -9.65 -10.26 17.08
C ARG A 35 -10.33 -11.13 16.04
N LEU A 36 -11.35 -10.60 15.36
CA LEU A 36 -12.08 -11.26 14.28
C LEU A 36 -11.52 -10.88 12.89
N CYS A 37 -10.58 -9.93 12.81
CA CYS A 37 -9.98 -9.51 11.56
C CYS A 37 -8.98 -10.54 11.04
N ALA A 38 -8.85 -10.62 9.71
CA ALA A 38 -7.73 -11.30 9.09
C ALA A 38 -6.39 -10.61 9.45
N SER A 39 -5.33 -11.40 9.48
CA SER A 39 -3.96 -10.93 9.70
C SER A 39 -3.00 -11.76 8.84
N ALA A 40 -2.00 -11.12 8.25
CA ALA A 40 -1.01 -11.79 7.41
C ALA A 40 -0.32 -12.93 8.17
N GLY A 41 -0.41 -14.16 7.62
CA GLY A 41 0.09 -15.38 8.27
C GLY A 41 -0.52 -15.64 9.66
N ASN A 42 -1.68 -15.05 9.95
CA ASN A 42 -2.35 -15.06 11.25
C ASN A 42 -1.46 -14.58 12.43
N ARG A 43 -0.45 -13.74 12.15
CA ARG A 43 0.56 -13.33 13.15
C ARG A 43 0.00 -12.43 14.25
N GLN A 44 -1.06 -11.66 13.97
CA GLN A 44 -1.71 -10.73 14.90
C GLN A 44 -0.73 -9.76 15.59
N PRO A 45 0.14 -9.05 14.82
CA PRO A 45 1.21 -8.24 15.37
C PRO A 45 0.73 -6.92 16.00
N LEU A 46 -0.51 -6.51 15.71
CA LEU A 46 -1.05 -5.22 16.15
C LEU A 46 -1.32 -5.22 17.67
N LYS A 47 -1.02 -4.07 18.30
CA LYS A 47 -1.39 -3.70 19.66
C LYS A 47 -2.01 -2.30 19.64
N TYR A 48 -2.64 -1.91 20.75
CA TYR A 48 -3.44 -0.69 20.81
C TYR A 48 -3.16 0.08 22.10
N VAL A 49 -2.88 1.37 21.98
CA VAL A 49 -2.88 2.31 23.11
C VAL A 49 -4.23 2.99 23.15
N LEU A 50 -4.93 2.87 24.28
CA LEU A 50 -6.24 3.47 24.49
C LEU A 50 -6.10 4.80 25.24
N SER A 51 -6.87 5.79 24.82
CA SER A 51 -6.95 7.08 25.49
C SER A 51 -8.39 7.59 25.50
N SER A 52 -8.92 7.82 26.69
CA SER A 52 -10.21 8.48 26.92
C SER A 52 -10.11 9.59 27.98
N SER A 53 -8.91 9.87 28.53
CA SER A 53 -8.72 10.96 29.48
C SER A 53 -8.41 12.28 28.75
N PRO A 54 -8.95 13.42 29.21
CA PRO A 54 -8.70 14.73 28.58
C PRO A 54 -7.21 15.05 28.41
N GLU A 55 -6.39 14.74 29.41
CA GLU A 55 -4.97 15.07 29.42
C GLU A 55 -4.20 14.27 28.37
N ARG A 56 -4.42 12.96 28.29
CA ARG A 56 -3.78 12.10 27.30
C ARG A 56 -4.31 12.39 25.90
N ASN A 57 -5.60 12.68 25.77
CA ASN A 57 -6.21 13.09 24.51
C ASN A 57 -5.58 14.38 23.97
N ALA A 58 -5.36 15.38 24.82
CA ALA A 58 -4.66 16.61 24.45
C ALA A 58 -3.21 16.36 24.03
N ALA A 59 -2.51 15.49 24.76
CA ALA A 59 -1.13 15.09 24.43
C ALA A 59 -1.05 14.40 23.06
N ILE A 60 -1.96 13.45 22.77
CA ILE A 60 -2.02 12.77 21.46
C ILE A 60 -2.36 13.78 20.35
N PHE A 61 -3.36 14.64 20.57
CA PHE A 61 -3.84 15.61 19.58
C PHE A 61 -2.72 16.52 19.02
N ALA A 62 -1.77 16.93 19.86
CA ALA A 62 -0.67 17.82 19.47
C ALA A 62 0.23 17.25 18.36
N HIS A 63 0.31 15.92 18.24
CA HIS A 63 1.12 15.22 17.25
C HIS A 63 0.36 14.85 15.97
N LEU A 64 -0.91 15.27 15.84
CA LEU A 64 -1.74 14.96 14.68
C LEU A 64 -1.83 16.15 13.72
N ARG A 65 -2.02 15.85 12.44
CA ARG A 65 -2.31 16.84 11.39
C ARG A 65 -3.62 16.49 10.70
N TRP A 66 -4.39 17.51 10.35
CA TRP A 66 -5.79 17.35 9.98
C TRP A 66 -6.08 17.91 8.59
N ALA A 67 -6.90 17.16 7.83
CA ALA A 67 -7.53 17.57 6.56
C ALA A 67 -6.64 18.41 5.61
N ALA A 68 -5.60 17.80 5.06
CA ALA A 68 -4.61 18.46 4.20
C ALA A 68 -5.19 19.29 3.03
N ALA A 69 -6.37 18.96 2.50
CA ALA A 69 -7.00 19.75 1.43
C ALA A 69 -7.67 21.05 1.92
N LEU A 70 -7.95 21.17 3.22
CA LEU A 70 -8.51 22.38 3.84
C LEU A 70 -7.38 23.25 4.39
N ARG A 71 -6.68 23.98 3.50
CA ARG A 71 -5.44 24.71 3.82
C ARG A 71 -5.58 25.73 4.94
N ASP A 72 -6.73 26.37 5.05
CA ASP A 72 -7.00 27.42 6.06
C ASP A 72 -7.64 26.87 7.35
N TRP A 73 -7.72 25.54 7.50
CA TRP A 73 -8.33 24.90 8.67
C TRP A 73 -7.28 24.11 9.46
N PRO A 74 -6.85 24.58 10.65
CA PRO A 74 -5.78 23.96 11.42
C PRO A 74 -6.18 22.64 12.10
N GLY A 75 -7.43 22.21 11.95
CA GLY A 75 -8.04 21.10 12.68
C GLY A 75 -9.17 21.55 13.60
N PRO A 76 -9.80 20.62 14.35
CA PRO A 76 -10.89 20.96 15.26
C PRO A 76 -10.42 21.90 16.37
N ALA A 77 -11.24 22.91 16.64
CA ALA A 77 -11.04 23.82 17.76
C ALA A 77 -11.24 23.09 19.10
N GLU A 78 -10.76 23.69 20.18
CA GLU A 78 -11.12 23.24 21.54
C GLU A 78 -12.66 23.22 21.70
N GLY A 79 -13.19 22.17 22.32
CA GLY A 79 -14.64 21.90 22.33
C GLY A 79 -15.17 21.11 21.12
N GLU A 80 -14.41 21.02 20.02
CA GLU A 80 -14.73 20.18 18.84
C GLU A 80 -13.78 18.99 18.66
N ARG A 81 -12.80 18.84 19.55
CA ARG A 81 -11.77 17.78 19.47
C ARG A 81 -12.35 16.40 19.81
N PRO A 82 -11.73 15.31 19.29
CA PRO A 82 -12.07 13.94 19.66
C PRO A 82 -12.03 13.73 21.18
N THR A 83 -12.96 12.94 21.71
CA THR A 83 -13.05 12.59 23.14
C THR A 83 -12.34 11.29 23.46
N ALA A 84 -11.84 10.57 22.45
CA ALA A 84 -10.96 9.43 22.63
C ALA A 84 -10.03 9.21 21.43
N TYR A 85 -8.97 8.44 21.67
CA TYR A 85 -8.07 7.95 20.65
C TYR A 85 -7.74 6.47 20.84
N ILE A 86 -7.50 5.78 19.73
CA ILE A 86 -6.83 4.49 19.68
C ILE A 86 -5.58 4.66 18.83
N VAL A 87 -4.39 4.51 19.42
CA VAL A 87 -3.12 4.46 18.66
C VAL A 87 -2.86 3.01 18.31
N VAL A 88 -2.89 2.69 17.02
CA VAL A 88 -2.57 1.36 16.48
C VAL A 88 -1.07 1.27 16.32
N VAL A 89 -0.46 0.32 17.02
CA VAL A 89 0.98 0.08 16.98
C VAL A 89 1.28 -1.35 16.54
N GLY A 90 2.39 -1.54 15.84
CA GLY A 90 2.90 -2.87 15.46
C GLY A 90 3.99 -3.36 16.41
N ASP A 91 3.93 -4.60 16.91
CA ASP A 91 5.00 -5.21 17.71
C ASP A 91 6.07 -5.83 16.78
N THR A 92 7.23 -5.18 16.70
CA THR A 92 8.34 -5.60 15.81
C THR A 92 8.98 -6.92 16.20
N ARG A 93 8.64 -7.47 17.37
CA ARG A 93 9.05 -8.84 17.75
C ARG A 93 8.18 -9.92 17.11
N ILE A 94 7.00 -9.57 16.61
CA ILE A 94 6.06 -10.50 15.97
C ILE A 94 6.17 -10.42 14.45
N ALA A 95 6.24 -9.21 13.90
CA ALA A 95 6.39 -8.98 12.47
C ALA A 95 7.17 -7.69 12.22
N LYS A 96 7.96 -7.66 11.14
CA LYS A 96 8.64 -6.44 10.67
C LYS A 96 7.77 -5.62 9.72
N ASP A 97 6.93 -6.29 8.95
CA ASP A 97 5.97 -5.67 8.03
C ASP A 97 4.53 -5.93 8.51
N PHE A 98 3.70 -4.89 8.48
CA PHE A 98 2.32 -4.94 8.95
C PHE A 98 1.28 -4.93 7.81
N TYR A 99 1.76 -4.82 6.55
CA TYR A 99 0.96 -4.85 5.32
C TYR A 99 -0.39 -4.11 5.44
N CYS A 100 -1.50 -4.77 5.08
CA CYS A 100 -2.85 -4.22 5.15
C CYS A 100 -3.55 -4.43 6.51
N ASP A 101 -2.94 -5.16 7.45
CA ASP A 101 -3.59 -5.58 8.71
C ASP A 101 -4.15 -4.38 9.50
N HIS A 102 -3.38 -3.30 9.61
CA HIS A 102 -3.78 -2.11 10.35
C HIS A 102 -4.96 -1.37 9.68
N GLY A 103 -5.07 -1.41 8.35
CA GLY A 103 -6.20 -0.87 7.61
C GLY A 103 -7.49 -1.68 7.83
N ILE A 104 -7.37 -3.01 7.84
CA ILE A 104 -8.49 -3.93 8.16
C ILE A 104 -8.99 -3.65 9.58
N ALA A 105 -8.10 -3.67 10.56
CA ALA A 105 -8.45 -3.44 11.97
C ALA A 105 -9.06 -2.04 12.19
N ALA A 106 -8.49 -1.01 11.56
CA ALA A 106 -8.99 0.36 11.66
C ALA A 106 -10.42 0.49 11.10
N GLN A 107 -10.68 -0.11 9.93
CA GLN A 107 -12.01 -0.09 9.33
C GLN A 107 -13.03 -0.81 10.22
N THR A 108 -12.68 -1.96 10.78
CA THR A 108 -13.53 -2.70 11.74
C THR A 108 -13.85 -1.87 12.98
N ILE A 109 -12.86 -1.18 13.55
CA ILE A 109 -13.08 -0.29 14.70
C ILE A 109 -14.05 0.85 14.34
N LEU A 110 -13.86 1.52 13.20
CA LEU A 110 -14.74 2.64 12.82
C LEU A 110 -16.17 2.19 12.49
N LEU A 111 -16.35 1.00 11.91
CA LEU A 111 -17.67 0.38 11.75
C LEU A 111 -18.34 0.12 13.11
N GLY A 112 -17.60 -0.49 14.05
CA GLY A 112 -18.09 -0.74 15.40
C GLY A 112 -18.43 0.53 16.19
N ALA A 113 -17.67 1.62 15.95
CA ALA A 113 -17.94 2.93 16.54
C ALA A 113 -19.22 3.54 15.96
N THR A 114 -19.39 3.46 14.64
CA THR A 114 -20.58 3.94 13.91
C THR A 114 -21.84 3.22 14.36
N GLU A 115 -21.77 1.90 14.55
CA GLU A 115 -22.86 1.09 15.08
C GLU A 115 -23.31 1.57 16.48
N ARG A 116 -22.36 1.99 17.31
CA ARG A 116 -22.60 2.52 18.67
C ARG A 116 -22.98 4.01 18.71
N GLY A 117 -23.15 4.65 17.55
CA GLY A 117 -23.52 6.06 17.45
C GLY A 117 -22.36 7.06 17.56
N PHE A 118 -21.12 6.57 17.57
CA PHE A 118 -19.92 7.41 17.50
C PHE A 118 -19.42 7.53 16.06
N GLY A 119 -18.51 8.48 15.82
CA GLY A 119 -17.77 8.59 14.57
C GLY A 119 -16.28 8.57 14.84
N GLY A 120 -15.48 8.62 13.76
CA GLY A 120 -14.06 8.75 13.91
C GLY A 120 -13.32 9.12 12.62
N CYS A 121 -12.00 9.20 12.72
CA CYS A 121 -11.11 9.47 11.60
C CYS A 121 -9.84 8.65 11.75
N MET A 122 -9.43 7.97 10.68
CA MET A 122 -8.10 7.38 10.55
C MET A 122 -7.10 8.48 10.20
N ILE A 123 -5.99 8.57 10.94
CA ILE A 123 -4.99 9.61 10.79
C ILE A 123 -3.63 8.95 10.65
N ALA A 124 -3.03 9.08 9.47
CA ALA A 124 -1.66 8.62 9.19
C ALA A 124 -0.63 9.78 9.17
N SER A 125 -1.12 11.02 9.10
CA SER A 125 -0.30 12.23 9.21
C SER A 125 -0.04 12.53 10.69
N ILE A 126 1.01 11.89 11.21
CA ILE A 126 1.38 11.84 12.61
C ILE A 126 2.86 12.21 12.73
N ASP A 127 3.19 13.08 13.68
CA ASP A 127 4.54 13.19 14.23
C ASP A 127 4.82 11.95 15.09
N ARG A 128 5.29 10.87 14.44
CA ARG A 128 5.45 9.54 15.06
C ARG A 128 6.49 9.55 16.16
N GLU A 129 7.61 10.23 15.94
CA GLU A 129 8.69 10.32 16.92
C GLU A 129 8.22 11.07 18.17
N GLY A 130 7.64 12.26 18.00
CA GLY A 130 7.11 13.03 19.12
C GLY A 130 6.00 12.29 19.86
N LEU A 131 5.07 11.64 19.14
CA LEU A 131 4.00 10.87 19.76
C LEU A 131 4.53 9.67 20.55
N ALA A 132 5.53 8.95 20.01
CA ALA A 132 6.15 7.82 20.71
C ALA A 132 6.85 8.26 22.01
N GLN A 133 7.55 9.40 21.99
CA GLN A 133 8.18 9.98 23.17
C GLN A 133 7.12 10.41 24.21
N THR A 134 6.09 11.13 23.78
CA THR A 134 4.98 11.59 24.64
C THR A 134 4.25 10.43 25.33
N LEU A 135 4.06 9.31 24.62
CA LEU A 135 3.42 8.11 25.17
C LEU A 135 4.41 7.18 25.89
N ASN A 136 5.70 7.51 25.92
CA ASN A 136 6.78 6.67 26.44
C ASN A 136 6.72 5.23 25.87
N LEU A 137 6.53 5.12 24.55
CA LEU A 137 6.40 3.84 23.88
C LEU A 137 7.75 3.11 23.81
N PRO A 138 7.82 1.82 24.20
CA PRO A 138 8.98 0.99 23.92
C PRO A 138 9.33 0.99 22.42
N THR A 139 10.63 1.01 22.10
CA THR A 139 11.16 1.07 20.72
C THR A 139 10.73 -0.08 19.80
N ARG A 140 10.26 -1.19 20.39
CA ARG A 140 9.68 -2.32 19.64
C ARG A 140 8.28 -2.06 19.09
N PHE A 141 7.64 -0.95 19.45
CA PHE A 141 6.31 -0.60 18.97
C PHE A 141 6.40 0.52 17.93
N GLU A 142 5.99 0.21 16.71
CA GLU A 142 5.90 1.18 15.63
C GLU A 142 4.50 1.79 15.56
N ILE A 143 4.37 3.11 15.52
CA ILE A 143 3.07 3.78 15.36
C ILE A 143 2.64 3.71 13.88
N LEU A 144 1.57 2.97 13.62
CA LEU A 144 1.05 2.76 12.27
C LEU A 144 -0.03 3.80 11.93
N LEU A 145 -0.99 3.97 12.84
CA LEU A 145 -2.18 4.79 12.62
C LEU A 145 -2.76 5.29 13.94
N VAL A 146 -3.40 6.46 13.94
CA VAL A 146 -4.20 6.95 15.07
C VAL A 146 -5.66 7.04 14.64
N LEU A 147 -6.55 6.48 15.46
CA LEU A 147 -8.00 6.60 15.30
C LEU A 147 -8.51 7.64 16.29
N ALA A 148 -8.98 8.76 15.78
CA ALA A 148 -9.73 9.74 16.56
C ALA A 148 -11.18 9.31 16.67
N LEU A 149 -11.78 9.38 17.86
CA LEU A 149 -13.14 8.91 18.14
C LEU A 149 -13.92 9.94 18.96
N GLY A 150 -15.23 10.02 18.73
CA GLY A 150 -16.13 10.89 19.47
C GLY A 150 -17.53 10.91 18.89
N ALA A 151 -18.46 11.61 19.55
CA ALA A 151 -19.78 11.86 19.00
C ALA A 151 -19.69 12.87 17.84
N PRO A 152 -20.19 12.61 16.62
CA PRO A 152 -20.07 13.53 15.50
C PRO A 152 -20.69 14.92 15.76
N ALA A 153 -19.96 15.99 15.40
CA ALA A 153 -20.45 17.38 15.43
C ALA A 153 -20.50 18.02 14.03
N GLU A 154 -20.45 17.22 12.96
CA GLU A 154 -20.59 17.71 11.60
C GLU A 154 -21.38 16.75 10.72
N THR A 155 -21.92 17.29 9.64
CA THR A 155 -22.58 16.52 8.58
C THR A 155 -21.59 16.23 7.49
N VAL A 156 -21.53 14.97 7.05
CA VAL A 156 -20.71 14.54 5.92
C VAL A 156 -21.62 13.96 4.84
N VAL A 157 -21.45 14.42 3.59
CA VAL A 157 -22.21 13.97 2.43
C VAL A 157 -21.26 13.33 1.42
N LEU A 158 -21.69 12.21 0.83
CA LEU A 158 -20.99 11.57 -0.27
C LEU A 158 -21.45 12.18 -1.59
N GLU A 159 -20.49 12.52 -2.43
CA GLU A 159 -20.72 13.07 -3.77
C GLU A 159 -20.37 12.00 -4.81
N HIS A 160 -21.38 11.25 -5.24
CA HIS A 160 -21.19 10.11 -6.15
C HIS A 160 -20.92 10.55 -7.59
N GLY A 161 -20.10 9.77 -8.30
CA GLY A 161 -19.75 10.03 -9.70
C GLY A 161 -18.80 11.22 -9.88
N LYS A 162 -18.10 11.63 -8.82
CA LYS A 162 -17.09 12.70 -8.87
C LYS A 162 -15.73 12.13 -8.52
N SER A 163 -14.72 12.47 -9.33
CA SER A 163 -13.34 12.08 -9.07
C SER A 163 -12.73 13.01 -8.01
N PRO A 164 -11.95 12.47 -7.05
CA PRO A 164 -11.18 13.28 -6.10
C PRO A 164 -10.13 14.20 -6.74
N GLU A 165 -9.74 13.93 -7.98
CA GLU A 165 -8.80 14.76 -8.76
C GLU A 165 -9.48 16.04 -9.28
N GLU A 166 -10.77 15.98 -9.62
CA GLU A 166 -11.55 17.15 -10.05
C GLU A 166 -11.78 18.12 -8.89
N ALA A 167 -12.10 17.57 -7.72
CA ALA A 167 -12.17 18.29 -6.48
C ALA A 167 -11.81 17.34 -5.33
N PRO A 168 -10.81 17.66 -4.47
CA PRO A 168 -10.66 16.95 -3.21
C PRO A 168 -11.88 17.24 -2.32
N TYR A 169 -11.98 16.60 -1.15
CA TYR A 169 -13.04 16.94 -0.21
C TYR A 169 -13.07 18.44 0.13
N TRP A 170 -14.26 19.01 0.31
CA TRP A 170 -14.46 20.43 0.63
C TRP A 170 -15.45 20.62 1.78
N ARG A 171 -15.63 21.87 2.20
CA ARG A 171 -16.72 22.29 3.08
C ARG A 171 -17.55 23.37 2.39
N ASP A 172 -18.86 23.24 2.44
CA ASP A 172 -19.77 24.25 1.90
C ASP A 172 -19.97 25.43 2.88
N ALA A 173 -20.76 26.43 2.47
CA ALA A 173 -21.05 27.60 3.29
C ALA A 173 -21.84 27.27 4.58
N ASN A 174 -22.49 26.11 4.65
CA ASN A 174 -23.20 25.62 5.84
C ASN A 174 -22.30 24.76 6.75
N GLY A 175 -21.04 24.57 6.37
CA GLY A 175 -20.09 23.73 7.08
C GLY A 175 -20.32 22.22 6.90
N VAL A 176 -21.10 21.80 5.90
CA VAL A 176 -21.25 20.40 5.48
C VAL A 176 -19.97 19.96 4.79
N HIS A 177 -19.46 18.79 5.15
CA HIS A 177 -18.27 18.22 4.54
C HIS A 177 -18.64 17.31 3.37
N HIS A 178 -18.17 17.63 2.17
CA HIS A 178 -18.49 16.88 0.97
C HIS A 178 -17.30 15.99 0.56
N VAL A 179 -17.58 14.72 0.27
CA VAL A 179 -16.57 13.71 -0.03
C VAL A 179 -16.87 13.06 -1.38
N PRO A 180 -16.12 13.41 -2.44
CA PRO A 180 -16.21 12.76 -3.75
C PRO A 180 -15.97 11.25 -3.70
N LYS A 181 -16.77 10.52 -4.46
CA LYS A 181 -16.70 9.08 -4.65
C LYS A 181 -16.76 8.77 -6.14
N ARG A 182 -15.68 8.15 -6.62
CA ARG A 182 -15.57 7.52 -7.94
C ARG A 182 -16.79 6.66 -8.25
N SER A 183 -17.16 6.58 -9.53
CA SER A 183 -18.20 5.65 -9.96
C SER A 183 -17.70 4.20 -9.82
N VAL A 184 -18.63 3.24 -9.79
CA VAL A 184 -18.27 1.82 -9.72
C VAL A 184 -17.49 1.40 -10.97
N GLU A 185 -17.85 1.96 -12.12
CA GLU A 185 -17.21 1.68 -13.41
C GLU A 185 -15.74 2.10 -13.43
N GLU A 186 -15.40 3.23 -12.81
CA GLU A 186 -14.01 3.69 -12.67
C GLU A 186 -13.18 2.76 -11.77
N LEU A 187 -13.81 2.14 -10.77
CA LEU A 187 -13.13 1.25 -9.83
C LEU A 187 -12.87 -0.16 -10.40
N ILE A 188 -13.56 -0.54 -11.49
CA ILE A 188 -13.42 -1.86 -12.10
C ILE A 188 -12.50 -1.75 -13.31
N LEU A 189 -11.25 -2.19 -13.14
CA LEU A 189 -10.36 -2.39 -14.28
C LEU A 189 -10.83 -3.59 -15.10
N ARG A 190 -11.26 -3.34 -16.34
CA ARG A 190 -11.64 -4.40 -17.29
C ARG A 190 -10.43 -4.75 -18.14
N ILE A 191 -9.95 -5.97 -17.96
CA ILE A 191 -8.86 -6.54 -18.75
C ILE A 191 -9.51 -7.43 -19.81
N PRO A 192 -9.38 -7.13 -21.12
CA PRO A 192 -9.93 -7.97 -22.19
C PRO A 192 -9.31 -9.36 -22.18
N GLU A 193 -10.09 -10.41 -22.44
CA GLU A 193 -9.57 -11.80 -22.45
C GLU A 193 -8.51 -11.99 -23.54
N GLU A 194 -8.61 -11.25 -24.64
CA GLU A 194 -7.61 -11.26 -25.71
C GLU A 194 -6.22 -10.82 -25.21
N SER A 195 -6.16 -9.96 -24.20
CA SER A 195 -4.88 -9.54 -23.59
C SER A 195 -4.18 -10.64 -22.78
N LEU A 196 -4.90 -11.73 -22.44
CA LEU A 196 -4.32 -12.92 -21.82
C LEU A 196 -3.72 -13.88 -22.87
N LEU A 197 -4.09 -13.72 -24.14
CA LEU A 197 -3.74 -14.61 -25.24
C LEU A 197 -2.73 -13.98 -26.22
N THR A 198 -2.62 -12.65 -26.23
CA THR A 198 -1.58 -11.97 -27.00
C THR A 198 -0.23 -12.19 -26.33
N ASP A 199 0.64 -12.96 -26.99
CA ASP A 199 2.07 -12.89 -26.73
C ASP A 199 2.55 -11.49 -27.13
N ASP A 200 2.51 -10.58 -26.16
CA ASP A 200 2.95 -9.20 -26.36
C ASP A 200 4.45 -9.19 -26.61
N GLN A 201 4.80 -9.24 -27.89
CA GLN A 201 6.17 -9.20 -28.38
C GLN A 201 6.90 -7.90 -28.00
N SER A 202 6.17 -6.86 -27.60
CA SER A 202 6.73 -5.59 -27.11
C SER A 202 7.01 -5.59 -25.62
N ARG A 203 6.53 -6.60 -24.87
CA ARG A 203 6.80 -6.75 -23.44
C ARG A 203 8.32 -6.79 -23.22
N PRO A 204 8.87 -5.99 -22.29
CA PRO A 204 10.29 -6.07 -21.98
C PRO A 204 10.56 -7.36 -21.21
N GLU A 205 11.63 -8.05 -21.58
CA GLU A 205 12.14 -9.26 -20.93
C GLU A 205 13.57 -9.00 -20.48
N THR A 206 13.91 -9.49 -19.29
CA THR A 206 15.27 -9.40 -18.77
C THR A 206 16.18 -10.32 -19.57
N LEU A 207 17.18 -9.75 -20.23
CA LEU A 207 18.23 -10.49 -20.92
C LEU A 207 19.29 -10.96 -19.93
N VAL A 208 19.75 -10.06 -19.05
CA VAL A 208 20.86 -10.32 -18.13
C VAL A 208 20.83 -9.34 -16.95
N SER A 209 21.32 -9.77 -15.79
CA SER A 209 21.51 -8.95 -14.59
C SER A 209 23.00 -8.75 -14.32
N LEU A 210 23.41 -7.52 -14.00
CA LEU A 210 24.80 -7.11 -13.84
C LEU A 210 25.01 -6.30 -12.56
N ALA A 211 26.24 -6.24 -12.06
CA ALA A 211 26.58 -5.56 -10.82
C ALA A 211 26.67 -4.03 -10.97
N THR A 212 26.97 -3.52 -12.18
CA THR A 212 27.20 -2.09 -12.40
C THR A 212 26.51 -1.53 -13.64
N GLU A 213 26.18 -0.23 -13.60
CA GLU A 213 25.65 0.49 -14.78
C GLU A 213 26.64 0.51 -15.95
N ALA A 214 27.95 0.51 -15.69
CA ALA A 214 28.98 0.55 -16.71
C ALA A 214 29.03 -0.74 -17.56
N GLU A 215 28.88 -1.89 -16.90
CA GLU A 215 28.75 -3.19 -17.58
C GLU A 215 27.45 -3.25 -18.38
N ALA A 216 26.33 -2.79 -17.79
CA ALA A 216 25.04 -2.74 -18.47
C ALA A 216 25.09 -1.83 -19.71
N ALA A 217 25.71 -0.66 -19.61
CA ALA A 217 25.88 0.26 -20.74
C ALA A 217 26.73 -0.33 -21.86
N SER A 218 27.74 -1.13 -21.50
CA SER A 218 28.60 -1.83 -22.47
C SER A 218 27.82 -2.90 -23.23
N ILE A 219 26.98 -3.68 -22.54
CA ILE A 219 26.09 -4.68 -23.17
C ILE A 219 25.02 -4.00 -24.04
N VAL A 220 24.37 -2.94 -23.55
CA VAL A 220 23.40 -2.16 -24.33
C VAL A 220 24.01 -1.62 -25.62
N THR A 221 25.24 -1.09 -25.55
CA THR A 221 25.95 -0.57 -26.73
C THR A 221 26.28 -1.68 -27.72
N ALA A 222 26.80 -2.82 -27.24
CA ALA A 222 27.15 -3.96 -28.11
C ALA A 222 25.94 -4.60 -28.79
N LEU A 223 24.77 -4.60 -28.14
CA LEU A 223 23.50 -5.02 -28.72
C LEU A 223 22.98 -4.02 -29.75
N ALA A 224 23.10 -2.71 -29.48
CA ALA A 224 22.70 -1.66 -30.41
C ALA A 224 23.50 -1.71 -31.73
N GLU A 225 24.81 -2.01 -31.67
CA GLU A 225 25.65 -2.23 -32.86
C GLU A 225 25.18 -3.42 -33.72
N ARG A 226 24.50 -4.38 -33.09
CA ARG A 226 23.89 -5.56 -33.73
C ARG A 226 22.42 -5.32 -34.11
N GLY A 227 21.92 -4.09 -33.98
CA GLY A 227 20.55 -3.71 -34.33
C GLY A 227 19.49 -4.22 -33.35
N ILE A 228 19.87 -4.48 -32.10
CA ILE A 228 18.98 -4.92 -31.03
C ILE A 228 18.82 -3.77 -30.03
N GLU A 229 17.58 -3.33 -29.82
CA GLU A 229 17.27 -2.26 -28.86
C GLU A 229 17.21 -2.85 -27.44
N ALA A 230 18.04 -2.33 -26.54
CA ALA A 230 18.14 -2.75 -25.15
C ALA A 230 18.15 -1.54 -24.21
N THR A 231 17.64 -1.72 -22.99
CA THR A 231 17.59 -0.68 -21.96
C THR A 231 18.14 -1.21 -20.65
N ALA A 232 18.99 -0.44 -19.98
CA ALA A 232 19.44 -0.73 -18.61
C ALA A 232 18.44 -0.14 -17.60
N LEU A 233 18.02 -0.95 -16.62
CA LEU A 233 17.08 -0.57 -15.56
C LEU A 233 17.70 -0.89 -14.19
N GLU A 234 17.73 0.10 -13.29
CA GLU A 234 18.15 -0.11 -11.89
C GLU A 234 16.99 -0.66 -11.04
N GLY A 235 17.25 -1.71 -10.26
CA GLY A 235 16.57 -1.96 -8.97
C GLY A 235 15.13 -2.52 -8.93
N ALA A 236 15.03 -3.71 -8.34
CA ALA A 236 13.93 -4.36 -7.60
C ALA A 236 12.61 -4.78 -8.27
N ALA A 237 12.18 -4.21 -9.42
CA ALA A 237 10.77 -4.36 -9.83
C ALA A 237 10.49 -4.72 -11.29
N PHE A 238 11.40 -5.40 -12.00
CA PHE A 238 11.08 -5.99 -13.30
C PHE A 238 10.95 -7.52 -13.19
N ALA A 239 9.85 -8.05 -13.75
CA ALA A 239 9.53 -9.49 -13.86
C ALA A 239 9.36 -10.29 -12.55
N GLY A 240 8.95 -9.68 -11.43
CA GLY A 240 8.56 -10.43 -10.22
C GLY A 240 9.70 -11.16 -9.50
N THR A 241 10.94 -10.93 -9.90
CA THR A 241 12.14 -11.43 -9.24
C THR A 241 12.72 -10.31 -8.36
N ILE A 242 12.85 -10.57 -7.06
CA ILE A 242 13.50 -9.63 -6.13
C ILE A 242 15.00 -9.66 -6.47
N GLY A 243 15.47 -8.66 -7.23
CA GLY A 243 16.89 -8.45 -7.45
C GLY A 243 17.60 -8.13 -6.14
N LEU A 244 18.85 -8.57 -6.01
CA LEU A 244 19.77 -8.11 -4.96
C LEU A 244 19.89 -6.58 -5.05
N ASP A 245 19.91 -5.90 -3.90
CA ASP A 245 20.11 -4.45 -3.81
C ASP A 245 21.32 -4.02 -4.68
N GLY A 246 21.06 -3.19 -5.69
CA GLY A 246 22.10 -2.60 -6.56
C GLY A 246 22.36 -3.27 -7.91
N ALA A 247 21.65 -4.36 -8.27
CA ALA A 247 21.80 -4.96 -9.59
C ALA A 247 21.09 -4.17 -10.71
N VAL A 248 21.74 -4.06 -11.87
CA VAL A 248 21.21 -3.41 -13.08
C VAL A 248 20.78 -4.50 -14.07
N GLN A 249 19.52 -4.45 -14.50
CA GLN A 249 18.99 -5.38 -15.50
C GLN A 249 19.05 -4.76 -16.90
N VAL A 250 19.60 -5.50 -17.86
CA VAL A 250 19.45 -5.16 -19.28
C VAL A 250 18.20 -5.88 -19.79
N VAL A 251 17.23 -5.11 -20.27
CA VAL A 251 15.99 -5.62 -20.85
C VAL A 251 15.93 -5.37 -22.35
N VAL A 252 15.30 -6.29 -23.07
CA VAL A 252 15.00 -6.20 -24.51
C VAL A 252 13.53 -6.50 -24.73
N LYS A 253 12.97 -6.17 -25.90
CA LYS A 253 11.62 -6.63 -26.25
C LYS A 253 11.61 -8.16 -26.33
N ARG A 254 10.50 -8.80 -25.94
CA ARG A 254 10.35 -10.26 -26.01
C ARG A 254 10.64 -10.82 -27.40
N ALA A 255 10.22 -10.13 -28.46
CA ALA A 255 10.53 -10.50 -29.85
C ALA A 255 12.03 -10.55 -30.16
N ASP A 256 12.84 -9.75 -29.45
CA ASP A 256 14.28 -9.67 -29.64
C ASP A 256 15.07 -10.56 -28.68
N LEU A 257 14.41 -11.18 -27.69
CA LEU A 257 15.08 -11.91 -26.60
C LEU A 257 15.97 -13.05 -27.12
N ALA A 258 15.46 -13.88 -28.03
CA ALA A 258 16.24 -14.99 -28.58
C ALA A 258 17.48 -14.50 -29.34
N ARG A 259 17.32 -13.45 -30.16
CA ARG A 259 18.41 -12.82 -30.92
C ARG A 259 19.42 -12.13 -30.00
N ALA A 260 18.95 -11.54 -28.91
CA ALA A 260 19.78 -10.90 -27.90
C ALA A 260 20.58 -11.91 -27.07
N LYS A 261 19.99 -13.06 -26.69
CA LYS A 261 20.70 -14.16 -26.02
C LYS A 261 21.84 -14.69 -26.89
N GLN A 262 21.57 -14.93 -28.18
CA GLN A 262 22.61 -15.36 -29.12
C GLN A 262 23.74 -14.33 -29.25
N ALA A 263 23.41 -13.04 -29.41
CA ALA A 263 24.40 -11.97 -29.48
C ALA A 263 25.27 -11.89 -28.21
N LEU A 264 24.68 -12.15 -27.04
CA LEU A 264 25.41 -12.15 -25.77
C LEU A 264 26.37 -13.35 -25.66
N GLU A 265 25.98 -14.54 -26.10
CA GLU A 265 26.87 -15.71 -26.17
C GLU A 265 28.04 -15.54 -27.15
N GLU A 266 27.82 -14.81 -28.25
CA GLU A 266 28.89 -14.46 -29.19
C GLU A 266 29.88 -13.47 -28.56
N LEU A 267 29.37 -12.43 -27.88
CA LEU A 267 30.18 -11.48 -27.12
C LEU A 267 31.01 -12.15 -26.01
N GLN A 268 30.45 -13.17 -25.34
CA GLN A 268 31.17 -14.00 -24.37
C GLN A 268 32.39 -14.71 -24.97
N LYS A 269 32.31 -15.11 -26.24
CA LYS A 269 33.40 -15.81 -26.93
C LYS A 269 34.45 -14.86 -27.51
N GLU A 270 34.07 -13.61 -27.78
CA GLU A 270 34.94 -12.58 -28.36
C GLU A 270 35.70 -11.73 -27.33
N VAL A 271 35.17 -11.60 -26.10
CA VAL A 271 35.70 -10.68 -25.08
C VAL A 271 36.13 -11.44 -23.82
N SER A 272 37.45 -11.58 -23.62
CA SER A 272 38.06 -12.22 -22.45
C SER A 272 38.11 -11.35 -21.17
N ASP A 273 37.73 -10.08 -21.27
CA ASP A 273 37.98 -9.06 -20.23
C ASP A 273 36.77 -8.75 -19.34
N LEU A 274 35.62 -9.39 -19.58
CA LEU A 274 34.45 -9.32 -18.69
C LEU A 274 34.46 -10.51 -17.72
N ASP A 275 34.25 -10.26 -16.43
CA ASP A 275 34.13 -11.34 -15.43
C ASP A 275 32.74 -11.98 -15.53
N TRP A 276 32.65 -12.99 -16.40
CA TRP A 276 31.42 -13.73 -16.66
C TRP A 276 30.94 -14.60 -15.50
N SER A 277 31.71 -14.71 -14.40
CA SER A 277 31.31 -15.50 -13.23
C SER A 277 30.18 -14.86 -12.41
N GLU A 278 29.94 -13.56 -12.60
CA GLU A 278 28.89 -12.79 -11.90
C GLU A 278 27.64 -12.54 -12.78
N VAL A 279 27.61 -13.08 -14.00
CA VAL A 279 26.56 -12.85 -15.00
C VAL A 279 25.56 -14.01 -15.02
N ASP A 280 24.37 -13.83 -14.44
CA ASP A 280 23.30 -14.82 -14.50
C ASP A 280 22.45 -14.62 -15.76
N VAL A 281 22.59 -15.55 -16.71
CA VAL A 281 21.98 -15.48 -18.04
C VAL A 281 20.68 -16.29 -18.17
N GLY A 282 20.14 -16.84 -17.06
CA GLY A 282 18.85 -17.55 -17.03
C GLY A 282 18.70 -18.63 -18.12
N GLN A 283 18.94 -19.90 -17.75
CA GLN A 283 18.89 -21.02 -18.70
C GLN A 283 17.63 -20.99 -19.58
N ALA A 284 17.81 -21.15 -20.89
CA ALA A 284 16.70 -21.32 -21.81
C ALA A 284 16.00 -22.64 -21.48
N GLU A 285 14.71 -22.59 -21.13
CA GLU A 285 13.88 -23.79 -21.11
C GLU A 285 13.80 -24.30 -22.56
N GLU A 286 14.46 -25.43 -22.84
CA GLU A 286 14.21 -26.20 -24.05
C GLU A 286 12.74 -26.65 -23.99
N SER A 287 11.97 -26.20 -24.98
CA SER A 287 10.61 -26.66 -25.21
C SER A 287 10.65 -28.12 -25.64
N ASP A 288 10.40 -29.03 -24.70
CA ASP A 288 10.06 -30.43 -25.00
C ASP A 288 8.64 -30.46 -25.62
N GLU A 289 8.55 -30.25 -26.93
CA GLU A 289 7.41 -30.72 -27.73
C GLU A 289 7.73 -32.11 -28.32
N ASP A 290 6.76 -33.00 -28.14
CA ASP A 290 6.50 -34.23 -28.90
C ASP A 290 7.41 -35.45 -28.72
N GLN A 291 6.99 -36.35 -27.82
CA GLN A 291 6.90 -37.79 -28.11
C GLN A 291 6.01 -38.55 -27.10
N GLU A 292 4.69 -38.37 -27.19
CA GLU A 292 3.74 -39.36 -26.65
C GLU A 292 3.34 -40.32 -27.78
N THR A 293 4.24 -41.24 -28.08
CA THR A 293 3.92 -42.42 -28.89
C THR A 293 3.03 -43.35 -28.06
N GLY A 294 1.83 -43.62 -28.58
CA GLY A 294 0.90 -44.55 -27.98
C GLY A 294 1.49 -45.96 -27.84
N GLU A 295 1.23 -46.57 -26.70
CA GLU A 295 1.23 -48.03 -26.56
C GLU A 295 -0.06 -48.47 -25.89
N GLU A 296 -0.83 -49.19 -26.70
CA GLU A 296 -2.03 -49.92 -26.37
C GLU A 296 -1.63 -51.29 -25.78
N LYS A 297 -2.40 -51.74 -24.77
CA LYS A 297 -2.68 -53.13 -24.32
C LYS A 297 -1.94 -53.70 -23.10
N PRO A 298 -2.51 -54.72 -22.43
CA PRO A 298 -3.86 -55.33 -22.60
C PRO A 298 -4.81 -55.14 -21.40
#